data_AF-A0A0A9X165-F1
#
_entry.id   AF-A0A0A9X165-F1
#
_cell.length_a   1.000
_cell.length_b   1.000
_cell.length_c   1.000
_cell.angle_alpha   90.00
_cell.angle_beta   90.00
_cell.angle_gamma   90.00
#
_symmetry.space_group_name_H-M   'P 1'
#
loop_
_entity.id
_entity.type
_entity.pdbx_description
1 polymer ?
#
loop_
_entity_poly.entity_id
_entity_poly.type
_entity_poly.pdbx_seq_one_letter_code
_entity_poly.pdbx_strand_id
1 'polypeptide(L)'
;MKSKSSPLLKYYPEHIEIDREGARAEWEGIVVIPFMNEEELLLAYESVQKDVSVEDARHNVLGPSLWFHYDEKMTPTTLLDDMFGTLRNVLVRREVFDFPPMTTRFVP
;
A
#
# COMPACT_ATOMS: atom_id res chain seq x y z
N MET A 1 7.89 -4.96 -16.11
CA MET A 1 9.26 -4.38 -16.10
C MET A 1 10.27 -5.12 -16.98
N LYS A 2 10.21 -6.45 -17.12
CA LYS A 2 11.20 -7.23 -17.93
C LYS A 2 11.06 -7.07 -19.45
N SER A 3 10.08 -6.31 -19.94
CA SER A 3 9.94 -6.05 -21.37
C SER A 3 10.82 -4.88 -21.78
N LYS A 4 11.73 -5.12 -22.73
CA LYS A 4 12.59 -4.07 -23.31
C LYS A 4 11.80 -2.99 -24.06
N SER A 5 10.53 -3.24 -24.38
CA SER A 5 9.63 -2.26 -25.02
C SER A 5 8.82 -1.44 -24.01
N SER A 6 9.02 -1.61 -22.71
CA SER A 6 8.25 -0.88 -21.71
C SER A 6 8.58 0.62 -21.77
N PRO A 7 7.57 1.52 -21.79
CA PRO A 7 7.79 2.97 -21.74
C PRO A 7 8.47 3.42 -20.44
N LEU A 8 8.39 2.60 -19.39
CA LEU A 8 8.97 2.89 -18.07
C LEU A 8 10.37 2.31 -17.88
N LEU A 9 10.96 1.65 -18.87
CA LEU A 9 12.25 0.94 -18.72
C LEU A 9 13.38 1.85 -18.21
N LYS A 10 13.40 3.12 -18.65
CA LYS A 10 14.39 4.13 -18.22
C LYS A 10 14.39 4.37 -16.71
N TYR A 11 13.29 4.08 -16.01
CA TYR A 11 13.18 4.25 -14.56
C TYR A 11 13.66 3.05 -13.74
N TYR A 12 14.01 1.94 -14.40
CA TYR A 12 14.44 0.70 -13.77
C TYR A 12 15.80 0.25 -14.34
N PRO A 13 16.90 0.97 -14.00
CA PRO A 13 18.22 0.64 -14.51
C PRO A 13 18.69 -0.73 -13.98
N GLU A 14 19.39 -1.51 -14.80
CA GLU A 14 19.98 -2.79 -14.38
C GLU A 14 21.12 -2.60 -13.37
N HIS A 15 21.80 -1.46 -13.45
CA HIS A 15 22.86 -1.05 -12.54
C HIS A 15 22.48 0.26 -11.85
N ILE A 16 22.45 0.24 -10.52
CA ILE A 16 22.17 1.41 -9.71
C ILE A 16 23.50 2.01 -9.27
N GLU A 17 23.68 3.30 -9.54
CA GLU A 17 24.83 4.05 -9.04
C GLU A 17 24.57 4.46 -7.59
N ILE A 18 25.56 4.20 -6.72
CA ILE A 18 25.52 4.58 -5.32
C ILE A 18 26.68 5.55 -5.09
N ASP A 19 26.35 6.80 -4.82
CA ASP A 19 27.34 7.78 -4.39
C ASP A 19 27.68 7.55 -2.92
N ARG A 20 28.96 7.37 -2.63
CA ARG A 20 29.49 7.05 -1.31
C ARG A 20 30.31 8.20 -0.72
N GLU A 21 30.22 9.41 -1.28
CA GLU A 21 30.93 10.57 -0.75
C GLU A 21 30.55 10.82 0.72
N GLY A 22 31.51 10.62 1.64
CA GLY A 22 31.30 10.79 3.08
C GLY A 22 30.60 9.64 3.81
N ALA A 23 30.20 8.57 3.11
CA ALA A 23 29.52 7.42 3.70
C ALA A 23 30.50 6.46 4.41
N ARG A 24 30.18 6.04 5.64
CA ARG A 24 30.98 5.07 6.40
C ARG A 24 30.53 3.64 6.13
N ALA A 25 29.25 3.46 5.86
CA ALA A 25 28.64 2.19 5.53
C ALA A 25 27.86 2.25 4.20
N GLU A 26 27.64 1.09 3.58
CA GLU A 26 27.02 1.00 2.24
C GLU A 26 25.57 1.48 2.19
N TRP A 27 24.82 1.31 3.29
CA TRP A 27 23.43 1.76 3.39
C TRP A 27 23.28 3.28 3.57
N GLU A 28 24.38 4.00 3.83
CA GLU A 28 24.39 5.46 3.95
C GLU A 28 24.61 6.15 2.60
N GLY A 29 24.97 5.39 1.55
CA GLY A 29 25.20 5.94 0.23
C GLY A 29 23.93 6.51 -0.42
N ILE A 30 24.10 7.55 -1.22
CA ILE A 30 23.00 8.15 -1.97
C ILE A 30 22.74 7.31 -3.21
N VAL A 31 21.51 6.79 -3.31
CA VAL A 31 21.06 6.02 -4.46
C VAL A 31 20.67 6.99 -5.59
N VAL A 32 21.45 6.97 -6.66
CA VAL A 32 21.21 7.80 -7.83
C VAL A 32 20.27 7.05 -8.77
N ILE A 33 19.00 7.45 -8.76
CA ILE A 33 17.96 6.91 -9.63
C ILE A 33 17.18 8.04 -10.32
N PRO A 34 16.66 7.80 -11.54
CA PRO A 34 15.81 8.76 -12.21
C PRO A 34 14.47 8.91 -11.49
N PHE A 35 13.99 10.14 -11.38
CA PHE A 35 12.65 10.43 -10.88
C PHE A 35 11.61 10.13 -11.95
N MET A 36 10.54 9.43 -11.55
CA MET A 36 9.48 9.00 -12.45
C MET A 36 8.57 10.16 -12.85
N ASN A 37 8.22 10.25 -14.13
CA ASN A 37 7.16 11.12 -14.60
C ASN A 37 5.78 10.48 -14.35
N GLU A 38 4.90 11.21 -13.67
CA GLU A 38 3.57 10.73 -13.28
C GLU A 38 2.67 10.42 -14.48
N GLU A 39 2.61 11.30 -15.48
CA GLU A 39 1.76 11.11 -16.66
C GLU A 39 2.17 9.86 -17.46
N GLU A 40 3.48 9.67 -17.67
CA GLU A 40 4.01 8.46 -18.33
C GLU A 40 3.68 7.19 -17.53
N LEU A 41 3.76 7.25 -16.20
CA LEU A 41 3.41 6.13 -15.32
C LEU A 41 1.93 5.79 -15.43
N LEU A 42 1.05 6.79 -15.35
CA LEU A 42 -0.40 6.58 -15.40
C LEU A 42 -0.82 5.99 -16.74
N LEU A 43 -0.31 6.50 -17.87
CA LEU A 43 -0.60 5.95 -19.20
C LEU A 43 -0.15 4.49 -19.33
N ALA A 44 1.05 4.18 -18.85
CA ALA A 44 1.56 2.81 -18.86
C ALA A 44 0.74 1.88 -17.94
N TYR A 45 0.34 2.38 -16.76
CA TYR A 45 -0.50 1.67 -15.80
C TYR A 45 -1.88 1.35 -16.39
N GLU A 46 -2.55 2.32 -17.00
CA GLU A 46 -3.85 2.16 -17.65
C GLU A 46 -3.82 1.12 -18.77
N SER A 47 -2.74 1.09 -19.55
CA SER A 47 -2.59 0.17 -20.69
C SER A 47 -2.69 -1.32 -20.34
N VAL A 48 -2.40 -1.68 -19.09
CA VAL A 48 -2.40 -3.06 -18.58
C VAL A 48 -3.56 -3.36 -17.62
N GLN A 49 -4.41 -2.40 -17.28
CA GLN A 49 -5.49 -2.60 -16.29
C GLN A 49 -6.50 -3.68 -16.72
N LYS A 50 -6.70 -3.84 -18.03
CA LYS A 50 -7.58 -4.89 -18.58
C LYS A 50 -7.09 -6.32 -18.27
N ASP A 51 -5.80 -6.48 -17.98
CA ASP A 51 -5.17 -7.77 -17.71
C ASP A 51 -5.07 -8.07 -16.21
N VAL A 52 -5.51 -7.14 -15.35
CA VAL A 52 -5.50 -7.29 -13.89
C VAL A 52 -6.65 -8.21 -13.46
N SER A 53 -6.36 -9.13 -12.53
CA SER A 53 -7.39 -10.03 -12.01
C SER A 53 -8.45 -9.26 -11.21
N VAL A 54 -9.67 -9.78 -11.15
CA VAL A 54 -10.75 -9.17 -10.35
C VAL A 54 -10.38 -9.07 -8.87
N GLU A 55 -9.61 -10.04 -8.37
CA GLU A 55 -9.13 -10.06 -6.99
C GLU A 55 -8.09 -8.95 -6.73
N ASP A 56 -7.09 -8.81 -7.59
CA ASP A 56 -6.07 -7.76 -7.46
C ASP A 56 -6.68 -6.37 -7.60
N ALA A 57 -7.61 -6.19 -8.55
CA ALA A 57 -8.34 -4.94 -8.73
C ALA A 57 -9.15 -4.58 -7.47
N ARG A 58 -9.74 -5.57 -6.79
CA ARG A 58 -10.46 -5.37 -5.52
C ARG A 58 -9.54 -4.94 -4.39
N HIS A 59 -8.27 -5.38 -4.39
CA HIS A 59 -7.29 -5.02 -3.36
C HIS A 59 -6.59 -3.68 -3.64
N ASN A 60 -6.65 -3.18 -4.87
CA ASN A 60 -6.05 -1.89 -5.26
C ASN A 60 -7.03 -0.72 -5.14
N VAL A 61 -7.75 -0.62 -4.02
CA VAL A 61 -8.68 0.48 -3.73
C VAL A 61 -8.43 1.04 -2.33
N LEU A 62 -8.82 2.29 -2.13
CA LEU A 62 -8.78 2.90 -0.80
C LEU A 62 -9.82 2.23 0.11
N GLY A 63 -9.34 1.65 1.21
CA GLY A 63 -10.19 1.09 2.26
C GLY A 63 -10.52 2.12 3.35
N PRO A 64 -11.63 1.95 4.09
CA PRO A 64 -11.92 2.77 5.25
C PRO A 64 -10.97 2.46 6.41
N SER A 65 -10.81 3.41 7.32
CA SER A 65 -10.24 3.09 8.64
C SER A 65 -11.26 2.30 9.46
N LEU A 66 -10.78 1.38 10.29
CA LEU A 66 -11.62 0.45 11.05
C LEU A 66 -11.34 0.56 12.55
N TRP A 67 -12.39 0.55 13.36
CA TRP A 67 -12.31 0.43 14.81
C TRP A 67 -12.86 -0.94 15.23
N PHE A 68 -12.06 -1.66 16.01
CA PHE A 68 -12.44 -2.86 16.72
C PHE A 68 -12.56 -2.62 18.22
N HIS A 69 -13.69 -2.99 18.83
CA HIS A 69 -13.86 -2.94 20.28
C HIS A 69 -14.67 -4.12 20.80
N TYR A 70 -14.44 -4.49 22.06
CA TYR A 70 -15.24 -5.52 22.73
C TYR A 70 -16.63 -4.99 23.08
N ASP A 71 -17.67 -5.77 22.79
CA ASP A 71 -19.07 -5.48 23.10
C ASP A 71 -19.71 -6.72 23.74
N GLU A 72 -19.84 -6.70 25.08
CA GLU A 72 -20.46 -7.78 25.86
C GLU A 72 -21.94 -8.01 25.52
N LYS A 73 -22.60 -6.99 24.93
CA LYS A 73 -24.03 -7.01 24.61
C LYS A 73 -24.29 -7.48 23.19
N MET A 74 -23.24 -7.63 22.37
CA MET A 74 -23.35 -8.10 21.00
C MET A 74 -23.65 -9.61 20.98
N THR A 75 -24.47 -10.05 20.02
CA THR A 75 -24.64 -11.48 19.75
C THR A 75 -23.30 -12.07 19.31
N PRO A 76 -22.78 -13.11 19.98
CA PRO A 76 -21.51 -13.71 19.60
C PRO A 76 -21.53 -14.19 18.15
N THR A 77 -20.50 -13.81 17.38
CA THR A 77 -20.36 -14.19 15.97
C THR A 77 -19.27 -15.25 15.78
N THR A 78 -19.31 -15.94 14.65
CA THR A 78 -18.24 -16.86 14.24
C THR A 78 -17.50 -16.24 13.07
N LEU A 79 -16.18 -16.08 13.21
CA LEU A 79 -15.30 -15.59 12.16
C LEU A 79 -14.58 -16.77 11.52
N LEU A 80 -14.78 -16.93 10.22
CA LEU A 80 -14.07 -17.90 9.42
C LEU A 80 -12.73 -17.30 9.01
N ASP A 81 -11.65 -18.00 9.32
CA ASP A 81 -10.30 -17.67 8.88
C ASP A 81 -9.63 -18.94 8.37
N ASP A 82 -9.07 -18.87 7.17
CA ASP A 82 -8.46 -20.00 6.47
C ASP A 82 -7.04 -20.31 6.97
N MET A 83 -6.35 -19.30 7.50
CA MET A 83 -4.95 -19.39 7.91
C MET A 83 -4.80 -19.80 9.39
N PHE A 84 -5.66 -19.29 10.26
CA PHE A 84 -5.60 -19.49 11.72
C PHE A 84 -6.75 -20.33 12.27
N GLY A 85 -7.69 -20.73 11.39
CA GLY A 85 -8.87 -21.50 11.75
C GLY A 85 -10.02 -20.65 12.29
N THR A 86 -11.19 -21.28 12.40
CA THR A 86 -12.43 -20.58 12.78
C THR A 86 -12.44 -20.10 14.23
N LEU A 87 -12.61 -18.80 14.44
CA LEU A 87 -12.85 -18.20 15.75
C LEU A 87 -14.34 -18.20 16.08
N ARG A 88 -14.71 -18.83 17.18
CA ARG A 88 -16.09 -18.91 17.66
C ARG A 88 -16.32 -17.97 18.84
N ASN A 89 -17.58 -17.57 19.05
CA ASN A 89 -17.99 -16.70 20.16
C ASN A 89 -17.27 -15.34 20.19
N VAL A 90 -17.06 -14.74 19.02
CA VAL A 90 -16.42 -13.44 18.89
C VAL A 90 -17.39 -12.34 19.30
N LEU A 91 -16.97 -11.55 20.29
CA LEU A 91 -17.68 -10.39 20.86
C LEU A 91 -16.98 -9.07 20.50
N VAL A 92 -16.27 -9.05 19.38
CA VAL A 92 -15.59 -7.86 18.88
C VAL A 92 -16.42 -7.25 17.76
N ARG A 93 -16.82 -6.00 17.95
CA ARG A 93 -17.50 -5.22 16.91
C ARG A 93 -16.48 -4.59 15.98
N ARG A 94 -16.77 -4.58 14.68
CA ARG A 94 -16.01 -3.87 13.64
C ARG A 94 -16.85 -2.74 13.07
N GLU A 95 -16.37 -1.51 13.16
CA GLU A 95 -17.04 -0.32 12.63
C GLU A 95 -16.10 0.50 11.76
N VAL A 96 -16.66 1.21 10.78
CA VAL A 96 -15.90 2.20 10.01
C VAL A 96 -15.63 3.40 10.92
N PHE A 97 -14.38 3.85 10.92
CA PHE A 97 -13.94 4.98 11.71
C PHE A 97 -13.57 6.15 10.79
N ASP A 98 -14.24 7.27 10.99
CA ASP A 98 -13.86 8.53 10.36
C ASP A 98 -13.01 9.33 11.33
N PHE A 99 -11.80 9.69 10.91
CA PHE A 99 -10.97 10.58 11.70
C PHE A 99 -11.69 11.93 11.86
N PRO A 100 -11.70 12.51 13.07
CA PRO A 100 -12.22 13.84 13.25
C PRO A 100 -11.44 14.80 12.32
N PRO A 101 -12.11 15.81 11.73
CA PRO A 101 -11.42 16.77 10.87
C PRO A 101 -10.27 17.40 11.64
N MET A 102 -9.07 17.42 11.04
CA MET A 102 -7.94 18.13 11.62
C MET A 102 -8.36 19.59 11.77
N THR A 103 -8.63 20.01 13.00
CA THR A 103 -8.82 21.43 13.30
C THR A 103 -7.46 22.08 13.13
N THR A 104 -7.29 22.79 12.01
CA THR A 104 -6.09 23.56 11.70
C THR A 104 -5.92 24.69 12.72
N ARG A 105 -5.33 24.35 13.86
CA ARG A 105 -4.53 25.28 14.65
C ARG A 105 -3.17 24.65 14.86
N PHE A 106 -2.36 24.71 13.81
CA PHE A 106 -0.93 24.74 14.00
C PHE A 106 -0.64 26.03 14.78
N VAL A 107 -0.42 25.91 16.09
CA VAL A 107 0.12 27.02 16.89
C VAL A 107 1.64 26.85 16.81
N PRO A 108 2.36 27.79 16.18
CA PRO A 108 3.81 27.72 16.03
C PRO A 108 4.54 27.77 17.37
#